data_AF-A0A1C5Y7N4-F1
#
_entry.id   AF-A0A1C5Y7N4-F1
#
_cell.length_a   1.000
_cell.length_b   1.000
_cell.length_c   1.000
_cell.angle_alpha   90.00
_cell.angle_beta   90.00
_cell.angle_gamma   90.00
#
_symmetry.space_group_name_H-M   'P 1'
#
loop_
_entity.id
_entity.type
_entity.pdbx_description
1 polymer ?
#
loop_
_entity_poly.entity_id
_entity_poly.type
_entity_poly.pdbx_seq_one_letter_code
_entity_poly.pdbx_strand_id
1 'polypeptide(L)'
;MENKTGQFIARRRKAIGLTQKELAEQLDVTNKAVSKWETGGGMPDVSVLKELSQILEVSVDELLEGEYIDNAGSEKTVFLQRRSRDRKGKEQDVQKEAAGTVGMAKRAAKKSGRRRFFLSALALLPAIAVLCMQIFFLYVRRTYQIEYITEWLPWLFFSVAALSVAGALCISLQKRLARLVCAGIGAGVLLLFLVLGIYASVKPYALRTIASVSPDHRHMAVLKYEKETGRVLTYQNQKLWFARRSDQFPYTAEEDIKMQWLAEDVCAVTYKSPDDRQVHQYVLTYGDRGDGITTYYVYNVVQGGWSAEGKNTAGWELKTGPEGITVVSPSEGEETYAFDECVQFGTLAIALCKGGLPQWTLALEEDCQISDTDYIEAGTVALCKVTMEKSAPIHFTRGELPDREWGKKLAAEDAQELGKALAKEMKETLKVDPTLAEYESTAYGGIKIETEETDIFWIVRCAMEERLKIFSANGGDVDCQILYMELIAGDSYDCVVQVKSREMYTGSAGEKSQADMETTFRVMKGEGVYLLCPVGYGTDAAAGLDAPAMRQERDTEEEEKYHFFVPAQ
;
A
#
# COMPACT_ATOMS: atom_id res chain seq x y z
N MET A 1 44.05 -83.69 63.32
CA MET A 1 44.13 -83.63 61.84
C MET A 1 44.31 -82.17 61.46
N GLU A 2 45.31 -81.85 60.65
CA GLU A 2 45.53 -80.49 60.16
C GLU A 2 44.31 -80.03 59.33
N ASN A 3 43.80 -78.83 59.61
CA ASN A 3 42.68 -78.24 58.87
C ASN A 3 43.15 -77.68 57.51
N LYS A 4 43.56 -78.55 56.59
CA LYS A 4 44.05 -78.15 55.27
C LYS A 4 42.93 -77.58 54.39
N THR A 5 41.77 -78.23 54.37
CA THR A 5 40.58 -77.81 53.59
C THR A 5 40.06 -76.43 54.00
N GLY A 6 39.88 -76.17 55.31
CA GLY A 6 39.40 -74.87 55.78
C GLY A 6 40.35 -73.72 55.48
N GLN A 7 41.66 -73.97 55.61
CA GLN A 7 42.68 -72.99 55.22
C GLN A 7 42.72 -72.75 53.71
N PHE A 8 42.47 -73.79 52.89
CA PHE A 8 42.37 -73.66 51.45
C PHE A 8 41.15 -72.84 51.02
N ILE A 9 39.98 -73.10 51.62
CA ILE A 9 38.76 -72.29 51.44
C ILE A 9 39.04 -70.82 51.76
N ALA A 10 39.65 -70.54 52.91
CA ALA A 10 39.97 -69.17 53.34
C ALA A 10 40.94 -68.47 52.38
N ARG A 11 41.98 -69.18 51.91
CA ARG A 11 42.95 -68.63 50.95
C ARG A 11 42.30 -68.33 49.61
N ARG A 12 41.52 -69.26 49.05
CA ARG A 12 40.85 -69.08 47.76
C ARG A 12 39.83 -67.96 47.82
N ARG A 13 38.99 -67.91 48.86
CA ARG A 13 38.01 -66.83 49.07
C ARG A 13 38.68 -65.45 49.07
N LYS A 14 39.80 -65.32 49.80
CA LYS A 14 40.57 -64.06 49.85
C LYS A 14 41.21 -63.73 48.50
N ALA A 15 41.68 -64.71 47.75
CA ALA A 15 42.30 -64.50 46.44
C ALA A 15 41.32 -63.93 45.40
N ILE A 16 40.03 -64.30 45.50
CA ILE A 16 38.95 -63.75 44.66
C ILE A 16 38.26 -62.52 45.29
N GLY A 17 38.77 -62.01 46.41
CA GLY A 17 38.32 -60.76 47.03
C GLY A 17 37.01 -60.83 47.81
N LEU A 18 36.48 -62.01 48.10
CA LEU A 18 35.21 -62.16 48.84
C LEU A 18 35.41 -62.10 50.36
N THR A 19 34.45 -61.52 51.07
CA THR A 19 34.31 -61.65 52.54
C THR A 19 33.61 -62.95 52.92
N GLN A 20 33.73 -63.41 54.18
CA GLN A 20 33.00 -64.61 54.65
C GLN A 20 31.47 -64.44 54.51
N LYS A 21 30.97 -63.21 54.69
CA LYS A 21 29.56 -62.87 54.54
C LYS A 21 29.09 -63.03 53.10
N GLU A 22 29.84 -62.48 52.14
CA GLU A 22 29.49 -62.57 50.71
C GLU A 22 29.57 -64.01 50.20
N LEU A 23 30.56 -64.80 50.65
CA LEU A 23 30.62 -66.22 50.30
C LEU A 23 29.41 -66.98 50.88
N ALA A 24 28.99 -66.64 52.09
CA ALA A 24 27.83 -67.26 52.72
C ALA A 24 26.51 -66.91 52.00
N GLU A 25 26.34 -65.65 51.61
CA GLU A 25 25.20 -65.17 50.83
C GLU A 25 25.11 -65.88 49.46
N GLN A 26 26.24 -66.11 48.80
CA GLN A 26 26.26 -66.81 47.50
C GLN A 26 25.95 -68.32 47.60
N LEU A 27 26.19 -68.93 48.76
CA LEU A 27 25.94 -70.36 49.00
C LEU A 27 24.64 -70.64 49.74
N ASP A 28 23.85 -69.61 50.02
CA ASP A 28 22.65 -69.67 50.88
C ASP A 28 22.91 -70.36 52.23
N VAL A 29 24.07 -70.08 52.84
CA VAL A 29 24.45 -70.56 54.16
C VAL A 29 24.66 -69.41 55.13
N THR A 30 24.72 -69.71 56.42
CA THR A 30 25.03 -68.67 57.43
C THR A 30 26.52 -68.30 57.39
N ASN A 31 26.84 -67.02 57.60
CA ASN A 31 28.22 -66.55 57.75
C ASN A 31 28.98 -67.35 58.84
N LYS A 32 28.28 -67.77 59.90
CA LYS A 32 28.82 -68.63 60.95
C LYS A 32 29.26 -70.01 60.43
N ALA A 33 28.57 -70.58 59.44
CA ALA A 33 28.96 -71.85 58.81
C ALA A 33 30.29 -71.72 58.06
N VAL A 34 30.45 -70.68 57.24
CA VAL A 34 31.71 -70.39 56.53
C VAL A 34 32.87 -70.18 57.51
N SER A 35 32.66 -69.41 58.57
CA SER A 35 33.65 -69.19 59.64
C SER A 35 34.06 -70.51 60.31
N LYS A 36 33.09 -71.40 60.54
CA LYS A 36 33.33 -72.74 61.12
C LYS A 36 34.17 -73.62 60.21
N TRP A 37 33.95 -73.58 58.89
CA TRP A 37 34.75 -74.33 57.91
C TRP A 37 36.19 -73.82 57.87
N GLU A 38 36.38 -72.50 57.76
CA GLU A 38 37.70 -71.89 57.67
C GLU A 38 38.56 -72.09 58.93
N THR A 39 37.92 -72.19 60.10
CA THR A 39 38.60 -72.43 61.39
C THR A 39 38.72 -73.90 61.76
N GLY A 40 38.14 -74.81 60.97
CA GLY A 40 38.29 -76.27 61.14
C GLY A 40 37.30 -76.89 62.12
N GLY A 41 36.26 -76.16 62.50
CA GLY A 41 35.18 -76.63 63.36
C GLY A 41 34.09 -77.43 62.64
N GLY A 42 34.26 -77.75 61.35
CA GLY A 42 33.34 -78.55 60.55
C GLY A 42 33.69 -78.51 59.05
N MET A 43 33.08 -79.38 58.26
CA MET A 43 33.24 -79.41 56.79
C MET A 43 31.99 -78.87 56.08
N PRO A 44 32.12 -78.31 54.87
CA PRO A 44 30.97 -78.01 54.03
C PRO A 44 30.17 -79.28 53.71
N ASP A 45 28.85 -79.16 53.67
CA ASP A 45 27.95 -80.27 53.31
C ASP A 45 28.15 -80.64 51.83
N VAL A 46 27.96 -81.92 51.49
CA VAL A 46 28.07 -82.44 50.12
C VAL A 46 27.19 -81.66 49.15
N SER A 47 26.03 -81.20 49.61
CA SER A 47 25.10 -80.37 48.83
C SER A 47 25.71 -79.03 48.39
N VAL A 48 26.59 -78.45 49.21
CA VAL A 48 27.21 -77.13 49.00
C VAL A 48 28.61 -77.23 48.36
N LEU A 49 29.29 -78.38 48.46
CA LEU A 49 30.66 -78.57 47.94
C LEU A 49 30.80 -78.21 46.46
N LYS A 50 29.82 -78.59 45.63
CA LYS A 50 29.86 -78.32 44.19
C LYS A 50 29.80 -76.82 43.91
N GLU A 51 28.89 -76.11 44.55
CA GLU A 51 28.71 -74.67 44.37
C GLU A 51 29.89 -73.89 44.96
N LEU A 52 30.37 -74.29 46.15
CA LEU A 52 31.56 -73.75 46.79
C LEU A 52 32.80 -73.90 45.89
N SER A 53 32.98 -75.05 45.24
CA SER A 53 34.09 -75.27 44.29
C SER A 53 34.00 -74.33 43.07
N GLN A 54 32.80 -74.06 42.57
CA GLN A 54 32.57 -73.16 41.43
C GLN A 54 32.87 -71.69 41.80
N ILE A 55 32.44 -71.23 42.98
CA ILE A 55 32.72 -69.87 43.45
C ILE A 55 34.22 -69.67 43.69
N LEU A 56 34.89 -70.67 44.28
CA LEU A 56 36.32 -70.59 44.59
C LEU A 56 37.26 -70.89 43.41
N GLU A 57 36.69 -71.24 42.25
CA GLU A 57 37.37 -71.60 41.01
C GLU A 57 38.35 -72.78 41.18
N VAL A 58 37.95 -73.80 41.92
CA VAL A 58 38.71 -75.04 42.17
C VAL A 58 37.82 -76.26 41.90
N SER A 59 38.39 -77.45 41.76
CA SER A 59 37.60 -78.69 41.73
C SER A 59 37.14 -79.10 43.13
N VAL A 60 36.13 -79.96 43.22
CA VAL A 60 35.71 -80.53 44.51
C VAL A 60 36.84 -81.38 45.11
N ASP A 61 37.62 -82.08 44.28
CA ASP A 61 38.76 -82.87 44.73
C ASP A 61 39.87 -81.97 45.32
N GLU A 62 40.22 -80.87 44.65
CA GLU A 62 41.18 -79.86 45.17
C GLU A 62 40.69 -79.24 46.50
N LEU A 63 39.38 -79.03 46.62
CA LEU A 63 38.75 -78.50 47.83
C LEU A 63 38.88 -79.48 49.00
N LEU A 64 38.62 -80.77 48.77
CA LEU A 64 38.67 -81.81 49.79
C LEU A 64 40.11 -82.16 50.20
N GLU A 65 41.06 -82.20 49.26
CA GLU A 65 42.49 -82.40 49.55
C GLU A 65 43.14 -81.17 50.21
N GLY A 66 42.55 -79.98 50.06
CA GLY A 66 43.02 -78.75 50.67
C GLY A 66 44.27 -78.17 50.00
N GLU A 67 44.58 -78.61 48.79
CA GLU A 67 45.68 -78.16 47.95
C GLU A 67 45.35 -78.32 46.46
N TYR A 68 46.13 -77.67 45.60
CA TYR A 68 46.01 -77.89 44.17
C TYR A 68 46.55 -79.27 43.81
N ILE A 69 45.77 -80.04 43.06
CA ILE A 69 46.21 -81.31 42.51
C ILE A 69 46.94 -81.00 41.19
N ASP A 70 48.27 -81.02 41.23
CA ASP A 70 49.12 -80.90 40.04
C ASP A 70 49.06 -82.21 39.23
N ASN A 71 48.05 -82.33 38.38
CA ASN A 71 48.03 -83.29 37.28
C ASN A 71 47.98 -82.55 35.95
N ALA A 72 48.98 -82.83 35.13
CA ALA A 72 49.35 -82.17 33.89
C ALA A 72 48.20 -82.11 32.86
N GLY A 73 48.26 -81.06 32.04
CA GLY A 73 47.18 -80.59 31.19
C GLY A 73 46.75 -81.51 30.04
N SER A 74 45.49 -81.30 29.64
CA SER A 74 45.05 -81.33 28.23
C SER A 74 43.58 -80.94 28.06
N GLU A 75 42.73 -80.93 29.11
CA GLU A 75 41.29 -80.63 28.93
C GLU A 75 40.82 -79.22 29.35
N LYS A 76 41.50 -78.53 30.29
CA LYS A 76 41.09 -77.17 30.74
C LYS A 76 41.20 -76.11 29.62
N THR A 77 42.16 -76.23 28.71
CA THR A 77 42.39 -75.24 27.64
C THR A 77 41.28 -75.23 26.60
N VAL A 78 40.73 -76.40 26.24
CA VAL A 78 39.67 -76.50 25.23
C VAL A 78 38.33 -76.02 25.78
N PHE A 79 38.00 -76.33 27.04
CA PHE A 79 36.74 -75.89 27.65
C PHE A 79 36.74 -74.37 27.95
N LEU A 80 37.86 -73.82 28.45
CA LEU A 80 38.01 -72.37 28.67
C LEU A 80 38.06 -71.58 27.35
N GLN A 81 38.65 -72.14 26.27
CA GLN A 81 38.60 -71.52 24.94
C GLN A 81 37.20 -71.55 24.31
N ARG A 82 36.42 -72.63 24.51
CA ARG A 82 35.04 -72.72 24.01
C ARG A 82 34.11 -71.76 24.74
N ARG A 83 34.20 -71.70 26.07
CA ARG A 83 33.39 -70.81 26.91
C ARG A 83 33.76 -69.33 26.71
N SER A 84 35.03 -69.02 26.45
CA SER A 84 35.46 -67.65 26.09
C SER A 84 35.08 -67.24 24.67
N ARG A 85 35.00 -68.18 23.70
CA ARG A 85 34.43 -67.92 22.37
C ARG A 85 32.93 -67.68 22.43
N ASP A 86 32.18 -68.51 23.16
CA ASP A 86 30.72 -68.34 23.28
C ASP A 86 30.35 -67.07 24.06
N ARG A 87 31.14 -66.70 25.07
CA ARG A 87 30.99 -65.44 25.82
C ARG A 87 31.33 -64.22 24.96
N LYS A 88 32.42 -64.27 24.17
CA LYS A 88 32.76 -63.22 23.20
C LYS A 88 31.74 -63.10 22.07
N GLY A 89 31.18 -64.21 21.59
CA GLY A 89 30.12 -64.23 20.58
C GLY A 89 28.83 -63.59 21.10
N LYS A 90 28.37 -63.97 22.30
CA LYS A 90 27.23 -63.32 22.96
C LYS A 90 27.48 -61.84 23.28
N GLU A 91 28.67 -61.46 23.74
CA GLU A 91 29.01 -60.06 23.99
C GLU A 91 29.07 -59.25 22.68
N GLN A 92 29.58 -59.82 21.58
CA GLN A 92 29.59 -59.16 20.27
C GLN A 92 28.20 -59.03 19.64
N ASP A 93 27.33 -60.03 19.80
CA ASP A 93 25.95 -59.96 19.31
C ASP A 93 25.13 -58.95 20.11
N VAL A 94 25.25 -58.94 21.44
CA VAL A 94 24.62 -57.92 22.31
C VAL A 94 25.16 -56.52 21.99
N GLN A 95 26.47 -56.36 21.74
CA GLN A 95 27.05 -55.07 21.33
C GLN A 95 26.60 -54.64 19.92
N LYS A 96 26.45 -55.56 18.95
CA LYS A 96 25.93 -55.24 17.61
C LYS A 96 24.46 -54.85 17.65
N GLU A 97 23.65 -55.54 18.44
CA GLU A 97 22.22 -55.24 18.60
C GLU A 97 22.01 -53.91 19.34
N ALA A 98 22.82 -53.63 20.38
CA ALA A 98 22.89 -52.33 21.05
C ALA A 98 23.39 -51.22 20.11
N ALA A 99 24.41 -51.47 19.28
CA ALA A 99 24.90 -50.51 18.30
C ALA A 99 23.87 -50.26 17.17
N GLY A 100 23.11 -51.28 16.77
CA GLY A 100 22.02 -51.19 15.80
C GLY A 100 20.84 -50.37 16.33
N THR A 101 20.41 -50.62 17.57
CA THR A 101 19.37 -49.83 18.25
C THR A 101 19.82 -48.39 18.52
N VAL A 102 21.05 -48.17 18.97
CA VAL A 102 21.64 -46.82 19.12
C VAL A 102 21.78 -46.13 17.76
N GLY A 103 22.14 -46.86 16.70
CA GLY A 103 22.23 -46.35 15.33
C GLY A 103 20.88 -45.96 14.74
N MET A 104 19.85 -46.79 14.95
CA MET A 104 18.46 -46.47 14.59
C MET A 104 17.93 -45.28 15.40
N ALA A 105 18.19 -45.22 16.71
CA ALA A 105 17.83 -44.09 17.56
C ALA A 105 18.53 -42.79 17.13
N LYS A 106 19.83 -42.84 16.79
CA LYS A 106 20.57 -41.69 16.23
C LYS A 106 20.03 -41.27 14.86
N ARG A 107 19.68 -42.21 13.97
CA ARG A 107 19.05 -41.91 12.67
C ARG A 107 17.63 -41.32 12.83
N ALA A 108 16.83 -41.85 13.76
CA ALA A 108 15.50 -41.34 14.08
C ALA A 108 15.56 -39.95 14.74
N ALA A 109 16.51 -39.71 15.65
CA ALA A 109 16.78 -38.41 16.25
C ALA A 109 17.31 -37.39 15.22
N LYS A 110 18.17 -37.82 14.29
CA LYS A 110 18.64 -36.97 13.17
C LYS A 110 17.49 -36.64 12.21
N LYS A 111 16.61 -37.60 11.91
CA LYS A 111 15.41 -37.41 11.07
C LYS A 111 14.38 -36.50 11.74
N SER A 112 14.16 -36.63 13.06
CA SER A 112 13.26 -35.77 13.83
C SER A 112 13.82 -34.36 14.00
N GLY A 113 15.14 -34.22 14.20
CA GLY A 113 15.84 -32.93 14.21
C GLY A 113 15.75 -32.23 12.86
N ARG A 114 15.95 -32.95 11.75
CA ARG A 114 15.80 -32.41 10.39
C ARG A 114 14.36 -31.98 10.10
N ARG A 115 13.36 -32.75 10.54
CA ARG A 115 11.93 -32.38 10.40
C ARG A 115 11.58 -31.11 11.20
N ARG A 116 12.08 -30.98 12.44
CA ARG A 116 11.88 -29.77 13.27
C ARG A 116 12.57 -28.55 12.67
N PHE A 117 13.76 -28.72 12.12
CA PHE A 117 14.45 -27.64 11.40
C PHE A 117 13.61 -27.13 10.22
N PHE A 118 13.10 -28.02 9.37
CA PHE A 118 12.24 -27.63 8.25
C PHE A 118 10.94 -26.95 8.70
N LEU A 119 10.28 -27.46 9.76
CA LEU A 119 9.07 -26.86 10.31
C LEU A 119 9.34 -25.48 10.94
N SER A 120 10.46 -25.32 11.63
CA SER A 120 10.88 -24.05 12.23
C SER A 120 11.22 -23.02 11.15
N ALA A 121 11.93 -23.42 10.09
CA ALA A 121 12.22 -22.56 8.94
C ALA A 121 10.95 -22.13 8.21
N LEU A 122 10.00 -23.05 8.01
CA LEU A 122 8.70 -22.75 7.41
C LEU A 122 7.89 -21.75 8.27
N ALA A 123 7.93 -21.92 9.60
CA ALA A 123 7.26 -21.02 10.53
C ALA A 123 7.85 -19.60 10.56
N LEU A 124 9.09 -19.39 10.07
CA LEU A 124 9.73 -18.07 9.97
C LEU A 124 9.39 -17.30 8.69
N LEU A 125 8.82 -17.95 7.66
CA LEU A 125 8.51 -17.29 6.39
C LEU A 125 7.64 -16.02 6.56
N PRO A 126 6.59 -16.01 7.41
CA PRO A 126 5.81 -14.79 7.64
C PRO A 126 6.63 -13.65 8.24
N ALA A 127 7.51 -13.94 9.22
CA ALA A 127 8.39 -12.92 9.82
C ALA A 127 9.37 -12.35 8.79
N ILE A 128 9.95 -13.20 7.94
CA ILE A 128 10.85 -12.76 6.86
C ILE A 128 10.08 -11.91 5.85
N ALA A 129 8.89 -12.33 5.44
CA ALA A 129 8.05 -11.58 4.51
C ALA A 129 7.68 -10.19 5.07
N VAL A 130 7.27 -10.12 6.34
CA VAL A 130 7.00 -8.84 7.01
C VAL A 130 8.26 -7.97 7.05
N LEU A 131 9.42 -8.53 7.40
CA LEU A 131 10.67 -7.77 7.46
C LEU A 131 11.09 -7.23 6.09
N CYS A 132 10.98 -8.03 5.03
CA CYS A 132 11.20 -7.59 3.66
C CYS A 132 10.21 -6.49 3.26
N MET A 133 8.93 -6.64 3.61
CA MET A 133 7.90 -5.62 3.36
C MET A 133 8.21 -4.31 4.10
N GLN A 134 8.66 -4.36 5.36
CA GLN A 134 9.03 -3.15 6.12
C GLN A 134 10.25 -2.46 5.53
N ILE A 135 11.27 -3.21 5.12
CA ILE A 135 12.46 -2.63 4.44
C ILE A 135 12.04 -1.97 3.12
N PHE A 136 11.21 -2.66 2.33
CA PHE A 136 10.66 -2.12 1.09
C PHE A 136 9.83 -0.84 1.34
N PHE A 137 8.98 -0.84 2.36
CA PHE A 137 8.22 0.34 2.77
C PHE A 137 9.14 1.51 3.14
N LEU A 138 10.20 1.29 3.93
CA LEU A 138 11.16 2.35 4.28
C LEU A 138 11.87 2.92 3.06
N TYR A 139 12.18 2.08 2.07
CA TYR A 139 12.75 2.51 0.80
C TYR A 139 11.76 3.35 -0.01
N VAL A 140 10.56 2.83 -0.25
CA VAL A 140 9.52 3.47 -1.08
C VAL A 140 8.97 4.74 -0.44
N ARG A 141 8.80 4.77 0.89
CA ARG A 141 8.32 5.95 1.63
C ARG A 141 9.13 7.20 1.31
N ARG A 142 10.46 7.06 1.23
CA ARG A 142 11.36 8.20 0.98
C ARG A 142 11.22 8.77 -0.43
N THR A 143 10.93 7.92 -1.41
CA THR A 143 10.87 8.30 -2.82
C THR A 143 9.46 8.70 -3.26
N TYR A 144 8.42 8.04 -2.76
CA TYR A 144 7.06 8.12 -3.30
C TYR A 144 6.01 8.67 -2.31
N GLN A 145 6.43 9.15 -1.12
CA GLN A 145 5.52 9.71 -0.09
C GLN A 145 4.35 8.77 0.27
N ILE A 146 4.63 7.46 0.30
CA ILE A 146 3.66 6.42 0.65
C ILE A 146 3.65 6.23 2.17
N GLU A 147 2.45 6.17 2.74
CA GLU A 147 2.24 5.93 4.16
C GLU A 147 1.29 4.76 4.40
N TYR A 148 1.28 4.24 5.63
CA TYR A 148 0.21 3.34 6.06
C TYR A 148 -1.12 4.09 6.13
N ILE A 149 -2.19 3.41 5.70
CA ILE A 149 -3.56 3.94 5.75
C ILE A 149 -3.92 4.32 7.19
N THR A 150 -3.53 3.50 8.15
CA THR A 150 -3.75 3.74 9.59
C THR A 150 -2.46 3.57 10.38
N GLU A 151 -2.35 4.28 11.49
CA GLU A 151 -1.13 4.26 12.33
C GLU A 151 -0.91 2.94 13.10
N TRP A 152 -1.95 2.10 13.22
CA TRP A 152 -1.88 0.84 13.96
C TRP A 152 -1.37 -0.34 13.11
N LEU A 153 -1.45 -0.25 11.78
CA LEU A 153 -1.06 -1.32 10.85
C LEU A 153 0.40 -1.79 11.01
N PRO A 154 1.41 -0.92 11.16
CA PRO A 154 2.79 -1.35 11.42
C PRO A 154 2.90 -2.29 12.62
N TRP A 155 2.18 -1.97 13.70
CA TRP A 155 2.19 -2.74 14.94
C TRP A 155 1.51 -4.10 14.79
N LEU A 156 0.47 -4.18 13.94
CA LEU A 156 -0.14 -5.45 13.55
C LEU A 156 0.90 -6.35 12.83
N PHE A 157 1.64 -5.79 11.87
CA PHE A 157 2.67 -6.56 11.15
C PHE A 157 3.80 -7.04 12.08
N PHE A 158 4.27 -6.18 12.98
CA PHE A 158 5.25 -6.58 14.00
C PHE A 158 4.71 -7.67 14.93
N SER A 159 3.42 -7.65 15.25
CA SER A 159 2.77 -8.70 16.04
C SER A 159 2.75 -10.04 15.31
N VAL A 160 2.46 -10.06 14.01
CA VAL A 160 2.52 -11.27 13.16
C VAL A 160 3.96 -11.81 13.10
N ALA A 161 4.95 -10.93 12.91
CA ALA A 161 6.36 -11.33 12.91
C ALA A 161 6.79 -11.91 14.26
N ALA A 162 6.38 -11.31 15.38
CA ALA A 162 6.69 -11.81 16.72
C ALA A 162 6.10 -13.20 16.98
N LEU A 163 4.84 -13.43 16.60
CA LEU A 163 4.19 -14.74 16.70
C LEU A 163 4.90 -15.81 15.86
N SER A 164 5.29 -15.44 14.64
CA SER A 164 6.03 -16.32 13.72
C SER A 164 7.39 -16.73 14.31
N VAL A 165 8.15 -15.78 14.88
CA VAL A 165 9.43 -16.05 15.56
C VAL A 165 9.23 -16.90 16.83
N ALA A 166 8.25 -16.56 17.66
CA ALA A 166 7.95 -17.33 18.88
C ALA A 166 7.56 -18.78 18.55
N GLY A 167 6.73 -18.98 17.51
CA GLY A 167 6.34 -20.30 17.02
C GLY A 167 7.53 -21.10 16.51
N ALA A 168 8.39 -20.49 15.69
CA ALA A 168 9.60 -21.11 15.17
C ALA A 168 10.57 -21.55 16.29
N LEU A 169 10.75 -20.72 17.31
CA LEU A 169 11.54 -21.05 18.51
C LEU A 169 10.93 -22.20 19.30
N CYS A 170 9.61 -22.19 19.51
CA CYS A 170 8.92 -23.28 20.21
C CYS A 170 9.05 -24.64 19.50
N ILE A 171 9.09 -24.65 18.16
CA ILE A 171 9.30 -25.86 17.36
C ILE A 171 10.76 -26.35 17.43
N SER A 172 11.72 -25.42 17.47
CA SER A 172 13.15 -25.72 17.48
C SER A 172 13.64 -26.26 18.83
N LEU A 173 13.08 -25.77 19.94
CA LEU A 173 13.53 -26.08 21.29
C LEU A 173 13.04 -27.45 21.78
N GLN A 174 13.98 -28.27 22.29
CA GLN A 174 13.67 -29.62 22.77
C GLN A 174 13.12 -29.65 24.20
N LYS A 175 13.57 -28.75 25.08
CA LYS A 175 13.21 -28.74 26.49
C LYS A 175 11.84 -28.08 26.70
N ARG A 176 10.94 -28.72 27.46
CA ARG A 176 9.60 -28.19 27.78
C ARG A 176 9.66 -26.82 28.45
N LEU A 177 10.57 -26.64 29.41
CA LEU A 177 10.76 -25.36 30.10
C LEU A 177 11.17 -24.24 29.12
N ALA A 178 12.10 -24.52 28.22
CA ALA A 178 12.54 -23.55 27.20
C ALA A 178 11.40 -23.13 26.27
N ARG A 179 10.52 -24.07 25.88
CA ARG A 179 9.33 -23.75 25.07
C ARG A 179 8.36 -22.84 25.82
N LEU A 180 8.11 -23.10 27.12
CA LEU A 180 7.23 -22.26 27.94
C LEU A 180 7.81 -20.85 28.14
N VAL A 181 9.12 -20.75 28.36
CA VAL A 181 9.80 -19.44 28.47
C VAL A 181 9.72 -18.67 27.17
N CYS A 182 10.02 -19.28 26.02
CA CYS A 182 9.91 -18.61 24.71
C CYS A 182 8.48 -18.21 24.37
N ALA A 183 7.48 -19.05 24.69
CA ALA A 183 6.09 -18.69 24.53
C ALA A 183 5.69 -17.50 25.41
N GLY A 184 6.16 -17.46 26.67
CA GLY A 184 5.93 -16.34 27.58
C GLY A 184 6.57 -15.03 27.09
N ILE A 185 7.82 -15.08 26.61
CA ILE A 185 8.49 -13.92 26.02
C ILE A 185 7.74 -13.46 24.76
N GLY A 186 7.35 -14.39 23.87
CA GLY A 186 6.58 -14.07 22.67
C GLY A 186 5.24 -13.42 22.99
N ALA A 187 4.52 -13.93 24.00
CA ALA A 187 3.28 -13.32 24.48
C ALA A 187 3.50 -11.92 25.06
N GLY A 188 4.59 -11.70 25.80
CA GLY A 188 4.96 -10.38 26.31
C GLY A 188 5.26 -9.37 25.19
N VAL A 189 6.01 -9.78 24.16
CA VAL A 189 6.31 -8.94 22.99
C VAL A 189 5.04 -8.64 22.18
N LEU A 190 4.16 -9.62 21.98
CA LEU A 190 2.88 -9.39 21.33
C LEU A 190 2.02 -8.40 22.11
N LEU A 191 1.92 -8.57 23.43
CA LEU A 191 1.17 -7.64 24.27
C LEU A 191 1.77 -6.24 24.23
N LEU A 192 3.10 -6.11 24.21
CA LEU A 192 3.79 -4.84 24.03
C LEU A 192 3.41 -4.19 22.68
N PHE A 193 3.46 -4.92 21.57
CA PHE A 193 3.11 -4.36 20.25
C PHE A 193 1.63 -3.99 20.15
N LEU A 194 0.72 -4.77 20.74
CA LEU A 194 -0.70 -4.41 20.80
C LEU A 194 -0.91 -3.14 21.63
N VAL A 195 -0.26 -3.02 22.79
CA VAL A 195 -0.33 -1.81 23.62
C VAL A 195 0.26 -0.60 22.90
N LEU A 196 1.39 -0.76 22.20
CA LEU A 196 2.00 0.31 21.40
C LEU A 196 1.13 0.70 20.20
N GLY A 197 0.45 -0.25 19.56
CA GLY A 197 -0.50 0.04 18.48
C GLY A 197 -1.72 0.81 18.97
N ILE A 198 -2.30 0.39 20.10
CA ILE A 198 -3.40 1.11 20.74
C ILE A 198 -2.94 2.50 21.16
N TYR A 199 -1.77 2.61 21.79
CA TYR A 199 -1.19 3.88 22.20
C TYR A 199 -0.94 4.82 21.01
N ALA A 200 -0.42 4.31 19.89
CA ALA A 200 -0.28 5.06 18.64
C ALA A 200 -1.63 5.59 18.16
N SER A 201 -2.69 4.80 18.26
CA SER A 201 -4.05 5.15 17.82
C SER A 201 -4.76 6.15 18.73
N VAL A 202 -4.35 6.23 20.00
CA VAL A 202 -4.98 7.04 21.06
C VAL A 202 -4.16 8.29 21.40
N LYS A 203 -2.97 8.48 20.82
CA LYS A 203 -2.12 9.65 21.11
C LYS A 203 -2.90 10.96 20.93
N PRO A 204 -3.00 11.81 21.96
CA PRO A 204 -3.75 13.07 21.89
C PRO A 204 -3.12 14.15 20.98
N TYR A 205 -1.87 13.94 20.55
CA TYR A 205 -1.09 14.85 19.69
C TYR A 205 -0.79 14.26 18.30
N ALA A 206 -1.45 13.16 17.89
CA ALA A 206 -1.15 12.44 16.65
C ALA A 206 -2.36 12.47 15.69
N LEU A 207 -2.06 12.47 14.39
CA LEU A 207 -3.05 12.61 13.33
C LEU A 207 -4.22 11.64 13.49
N ARG A 208 -5.45 12.17 13.53
CA ARG A 208 -6.65 11.35 13.52
C ARG A 208 -6.90 10.89 12.08
N THR A 209 -6.85 9.58 11.85
CA THR A 209 -7.25 9.00 10.56
C THR A 209 -8.77 8.89 10.50
N ILE A 210 -9.37 9.44 9.45
CA ILE A 210 -10.79 9.30 9.12
C ILE A 210 -10.84 8.56 7.78
N ALA A 211 -11.57 7.45 7.73
CA ALA A 211 -11.68 6.65 6.53
C ALA A 211 -13.12 6.23 6.27
N SER A 212 -13.50 6.20 5.00
CA SER A 212 -14.80 5.73 4.52
C SER A 212 -14.59 4.86 3.28
N VAL A 213 -15.31 3.75 3.16
CA VAL A 213 -15.21 2.82 2.01
C VAL A 213 -16.36 3.12 1.05
N SER A 214 -16.10 3.09 -0.26
CA SER A 214 -17.15 3.27 -1.28
C SER A 214 -18.20 2.17 -1.19
N PRO A 215 -19.44 2.44 -1.67
CA PRO A 215 -20.51 1.44 -1.64
C PRO A 215 -20.15 0.11 -2.33
N ASP A 216 -19.45 0.17 -3.45
CA ASP A 216 -18.94 -0.98 -4.22
C ASP A 216 -17.66 -1.63 -3.66
N HIS A 217 -17.05 -1.04 -2.63
CA HIS A 217 -15.81 -1.47 -2.00
C HIS A 217 -14.55 -1.42 -2.89
N ARG A 218 -14.59 -0.75 -4.06
CA ARG A 218 -13.42 -0.55 -4.93
C ARG A 218 -12.53 0.60 -4.45
N HIS A 219 -13.12 1.58 -3.78
CA HIS A 219 -12.42 2.78 -3.33
C HIS A 219 -12.56 2.95 -1.81
N MET A 220 -11.62 3.69 -1.23
CA MET A 220 -11.72 4.13 0.15
C MET A 220 -11.17 5.56 0.21
N ALA A 221 -11.88 6.43 0.90
CA ALA A 221 -11.46 7.79 1.14
C ALA A 221 -10.74 7.85 2.47
N VAL A 222 -9.51 8.37 2.49
CA VAL A 222 -8.66 8.42 3.68
C VAL A 222 -8.17 9.83 3.90
N LEU A 223 -8.47 10.36 5.08
CA LEU A 223 -8.07 11.67 5.56
C LEU A 223 -7.24 11.52 6.82
N LYS A 224 -6.23 12.37 6.99
CA LYS A 224 -5.50 12.51 8.25
C LYS A 224 -5.64 13.93 8.76
N TYR A 225 -6.32 14.06 9.90
CA TYR A 225 -6.59 15.32 10.59
C TYR A 225 -5.54 15.59 11.67
N GLU A 226 -4.83 16.71 11.56
CA GLU A 226 -3.84 17.16 12.52
C GLU A 226 -4.52 18.01 13.62
N LYS A 227 -4.65 17.46 14.82
CA LYS A 227 -5.41 18.07 15.93
C LYS A 227 -4.89 19.44 16.38
N GLU A 228 -3.58 19.68 16.29
CA GLU A 228 -2.97 20.92 16.77
C GLU A 228 -3.18 22.09 15.80
N THR A 229 -3.19 21.82 14.49
CA THR A 229 -3.23 22.84 13.45
C THR A 229 -4.59 22.94 12.75
N GLY A 230 -5.45 21.92 12.89
CA GLY A 230 -6.68 21.78 12.12
C GLY A 230 -6.46 21.37 10.66
N ARG A 231 -5.22 21.05 10.25
CA ARG A 231 -4.91 20.67 8.87
C ARG A 231 -5.44 19.28 8.54
N VAL A 232 -5.97 19.12 7.32
CA VAL A 232 -6.43 17.83 6.80
C VAL A 232 -5.62 17.46 5.56
N LEU A 233 -5.00 16.29 5.61
CA LEU A 233 -4.28 15.69 4.47
C LEU A 233 -5.12 14.59 3.84
N THR A 234 -5.17 14.56 2.50
CA THR A 234 -5.89 13.54 1.74
C THR A 234 -4.92 12.48 1.21
N TYR A 235 -5.39 11.23 1.14
CA TYR A 235 -4.60 10.09 0.69
C TYR A 235 -5.36 9.29 -0.37
N GLN A 236 -4.76 9.14 -1.56
CA GLN A 236 -5.32 8.41 -2.71
C GLN A 236 -4.37 7.29 -3.18
N ASN A 237 -4.69 6.64 -4.31
CA ASN A 237 -3.91 5.57 -4.93
C ASN A 237 -3.57 4.43 -3.95
N GLN A 238 -4.62 3.91 -3.33
CA GLN A 238 -4.49 2.89 -2.30
C GLN A 238 -4.13 1.55 -2.90
N LYS A 239 -3.08 0.93 -2.36
CA LYS A 239 -2.67 -0.41 -2.72
C LYS A 239 -2.39 -1.21 -1.46
N LEU A 240 -3.23 -2.20 -1.20
CA LEU A 240 -3.20 -3.04 0.00
C LEU A 240 -3.34 -2.21 1.28
N TRP A 241 -2.24 -1.99 2.02
CA TRP A 241 -2.19 -1.38 3.35
C TRP A 241 -1.66 0.05 3.33
N PHE A 242 -1.39 0.55 2.13
CA PHE A 242 -0.64 1.76 1.87
C PHE A 242 -1.45 2.72 1.01
N ALA A 243 -1.27 4.02 1.27
CA ALA A 243 -1.83 5.09 0.46
C ALA A 243 -0.77 6.15 0.21
N ARG A 244 -0.86 6.83 -0.94
CA ARG A 244 0.00 7.96 -1.27
C ARG A 244 -0.68 9.24 -0.82
N ARG A 245 0.08 10.14 -0.20
CA ARG A 245 -0.40 11.51 0.07
C ARG A 245 -0.78 12.16 -1.26
N SER A 246 -2.01 12.65 -1.38
CA SER A 246 -2.52 13.29 -2.58
C SER A 246 -2.46 14.80 -2.45
N ASP A 247 -3.27 15.37 -1.55
CA ASP A 247 -3.42 16.82 -1.41
C ASP A 247 -3.66 17.23 0.06
N GLN A 248 -3.91 18.52 0.29
CA GLN A 248 -4.28 19.14 1.55
C GLN A 248 -5.51 20.02 1.35
N PHE A 249 -6.38 20.11 2.36
CA PHE A 249 -7.49 21.05 2.30
C PHE A 249 -7.01 22.50 2.23
N PRO A 250 -7.70 23.36 1.46
CA PRO A 250 -7.36 24.78 1.34
C PRO A 250 -7.59 25.55 2.64
N TYR A 251 -8.56 25.11 3.46
CA TYR A 251 -8.87 25.67 4.76
C TYR A 251 -8.65 24.64 5.87
N THR A 252 -8.36 25.11 7.09
CA THR A 252 -8.34 24.23 8.25
C THR A 252 -9.75 23.76 8.58
N ALA A 253 -9.88 22.61 9.25
CA ALA A 253 -11.16 22.00 9.61
C ALA A 253 -11.33 21.90 11.12
N GLU A 254 -12.57 21.99 11.60
CA GLU A 254 -12.96 21.52 12.93
C GLU A 254 -12.89 19.97 12.98
N GLU A 255 -12.86 19.39 14.19
CA GLU A 255 -12.71 17.94 14.38
C GLU A 255 -13.92 17.12 13.85
N ASP A 256 -15.07 17.76 13.70
CA ASP A 256 -16.26 17.15 13.11
C ASP A 256 -16.25 17.29 11.59
N ILE A 257 -15.96 16.18 10.91
CA ILE A 257 -15.87 16.08 9.45
C ILE A 257 -16.87 15.04 8.96
N LYS A 258 -17.73 15.44 8.02
CA LYS A 258 -18.73 14.56 7.38
C LYS A 258 -18.18 14.06 6.05
N MET A 259 -18.14 12.73 5.87
CA MET A 259 -17.84 12.10 4.59
C MET A 259 -19.09 11.47 3.99
N GLN A 260 -19.29 11.67 2.69
CA GLN A 260 -20.44 11.17 1.96
C GLN A 260 -20.05 10.76 0.54
N TRP A 261 -20.34 9.52 0.17
CA TRP A 261 -20.19 9.07 -1.22
C TRP A 261 -21.39 9.60 -2.04
N LEU A 262 -21.09 10.33 -3.11
CA LEU A 262 -22.06 10.89 -4.05
C LEU A 262 -22.28 9.98 -5.26
N ALA A 263 -21.20 9.28 -5.65
CA ALA A 263 -21.16 8.19 -6.63
C ALA A 263 -20.20 7.12 -6.09
N GLU A 264 -20.04 5.99 -6.80
CA GLU A 264 -19.13 4.91 -6.39
C GLU A 264 -17.66 5.36 -6.30
N ASP A 265 -17.26 6.33 -7.12
CA ASP A 265 -15.89 6.87 -7.26
C ASP A 265 -15.77 8.36 -6.88
N VAL A 266 -16.81 8.95 -6.29
CA VAL A 266 -16.84 10.36 -5.85
C VAL A 266 -17.25 10.47 -4.38
N CYS A 267 -16.35 10.97 -3.53
CA CYS A 267 -16.60 11.19 -2.10
C CYS A 267 -16.51 12.68 -1.74
N ALA A 268 -17.62 13.26 -1.30
CA ALA A 268 -17.67 14.61 -0.75
C ALA A 268 -17.31 14.62 0.74
N VAL A 269 -16.45 15.54 1.12
CA VAL A 269 -16.02 15.78 2.50
C VAL A 269 -16.45 17.18 2.91
N THR A 270 -17.49 17.28 3.75
CA THR A 270 -17.99 18.54 4.27
C THR A 270 -17.42 18.78 5.66
N TYR A 271 -16.93 19.99 5.91
CA TYR A 271 -16.34 20.38 7.19
C TYR A 271 -16.61 21.86 7.48
N LYS A 272 -16.53 22.25 8.74
CA LYS A 272 -16.56 23.65 9.15
C LYS A 272 -15.14 24.15 9.35
N SER A 273 -14.81 25.32 8.82
CA SER A 273 -13.49 25.91 9.03
C SER A 273 -13.48 26.85 10.22
N PRO A 274 -12.51 26.76 11.14
CA PRO A 274 -12.35 27.76 12.19
C PRO A 274 -11.80 29.10 11.65
N ASP A 275 -11.24 29.11 10.44
CA ASP A 275 -10.61 30.28 9.81
C ASP A 275 -11.65 31.37 9.49
N ASP A 276 -12.80 30.99 8.94
CA ASP A 276 -13.90 31.89 8.55
C ASP A 276 -15.26 31.53 9.18
N ARG A 277 -15.33 30.42 9.93
CA ARG A 277 -16.54 29.86 10.57
C ARG A 277 -17.62 29.43 9.57
N GLN A 278 -17.25 29.24 8.30
CA GLN A 278 -18.15 28.78 7.25
C GLN A 278 -18.05 27.27 7.02
N VAL A 279 -19.04 26.72 6.33
CA VAL A 279 -19.05 25.34 5.86
C VAL A 279 -18.34 25.28 4.52
N HIS A 280 -17.34 24.41 4.43
CA HIS A 280 -16.56 24.14 3.23
C HIS A 280 -16.77 22.69 2.79
N GLN A 281 -16.44 22.41 1.54
CA GLN A 281 -16.44 21.05 1.03
C GLN A 281 -15.23 20.80 0.15
N TYR A 282 -14.64 19.63 0.33
CA TYR A 282 -13.60 19.09 -0.54
C TYR A 282 -14.10 17.79 -1.16
N VAL A 283 -13.91 17.59 -2.47
CA VAL A 283 -14.40 16.40 -3.17
C VAL A 283 -13.22 15.54 -3.62
N LEU A 284 -13.26 14.26 -3.28
CA LEU A 284 -12.28 13.25 -3.67
C LEU A 284 -12.84 12.44 -4.84
N THR A 285 -12.19 12.51 -6.00
CA THR A 285 -12.52 11.73 -7.19
C THR A 285 -11.47 10.63 -7.41
N TYR A 286 -11.92 9.40 -7.72
CA TYR A 286 -11.05 8.21 -7.84
C TYR A 286 -10.97 7.61 -9.25
N GLY A 287 -11.62 8.22 -10.23
CA GLY A 287 -11.69 7.71 -11.58
C GLY A 287 -11.38 8.77 -12.60
N ASP A 288 -10.51 8.41 -13.52
CA ASP A 288 -10.69 8.76 -14.92
C ASP A 288 -11.26 7.51 -15.59
N ARG A 289 -12.54 7.56 -16.01
CA ARG A 289 -13.29 6.35 -16.38
C ARG A 289 -12.86 5.72 -17.70
N GLY A 290 -11.81 6.23 -18.35
CA GLY A 290 -11.19 5.61 -19.54
C GLY A 290 -12.06 5.61 -20.79
N ASP A 291 -13.34 5.94 -20.67
CA ASP A 291 -14.34 6.00 -21.75
C ASP A 291 -14.36 7.37 -22.46
N GLY A 292 -13.27 8.15 -22.35
CA GLY A 292 -13.16 9.50 -22.92
C GLY A 292 -13.42 10.65 -21.95
N ILE A 293 -13.80 10.38 -20.69
CA ILE A 293 -14.09 11.44 -19.67
C ILE A 293 -12.83 12.21 -19.23
N THR A 294 -11.65 11.81 -19.70
CA THR A 294 -10.33 12.18 -19.20
C THR A 294 -10.00 13.67 -19.34
N THR A 295 -10.72 14.40 -20.20
CA THR A 295 -10.36 15.75 -20.64
C THR A 295 -11.50 16.78 -20.53
N TYR A 296 -12.64 16.42 -19.92
CA TYR A 296 -13.83 17.26 -19.95
C TYR A 296 -14.07 18.03 -18.63
N TYR A 297 -14.46 19.29 -18.79
CA TYR A 297 -14.97 20.13 -17.71
C TYR A 297 -16.41 19.70 -17.42
N VAL A 298 -16.72 19.27 -16.19
CA VAL A 298 -18.04 18.69 -15.84
C VAL A 298 -19.19 19.61 -16.26
N TYR A 299 -19.04 20.93 -16.08
CA TYR A 299 -20.04 21.93 -16.48
C TYR A 299 -20.43 21.84 -17.97
N ASN A 300 -19.48 21.47 -18.85
CA ASN A 300 -19.74 21.39 -20.28
C ASN A 300 -20.56 20.14 -20.62
N VAL A 301 -20.24 19.00 -20.01
CA VAL A 301 -20.88 17.73 -20.34
C VAL A 301 -22.28 17.60 -19.72
N VAL A 302 -22.55 18.36 -18.64
CA VAL A 302 -23.86 18.37 -17.99
C VAL A 302 -24.87 19.31 -18.66
N GLN A 303 -24.54 19.96 -19.78
CA GLN A 303 -25.48 20.85 -20.47
C GLN A 303 -26.78 20.12 -20.90
N GLY A 304 -27.91 20.83 -20.95
CA GLY A 304 -29.27 20.31 -21.14
C GLY A 304 -30.15 20.28 -19.88
N GLY A 305 -31.33 19.68 -20.01
CA GLY A 305 -32.33 19.56 -18.95
C GLY A 305 -32.27 18.21 -18.24
N TRP A 306 -32.37 18.23 -16.91
CA TRP A 306 -32.31 17.05 -16.05
C TRP A 306 -33.51 17.01 -15.10
N SER A 307 -34.04 15.80 -14.91
CA SER A 307 -35.21 15.56 -14.05
C SER A 307 -34.85 14.58 -12.95
N ALA A 308 -35.27 14.87 -11.72
CA ALA A 308 -34.96 14.03 -10.59
C ALA A 308 -35.83 12.76 -10.56
N GLU A 309 -35.21 11.59 -10.42
CA GLU A 309 -35.91 10.31 -10.29
C GLU A 309 -35.87 9.81 -8.84
N GLY A 310 -37.04 9.42 -8.29
CA GLY A 310 -37.10 8.80 -6.97
C GLY A 310 -38.34 9.15 -6.14
N LYS A 311 -38.34 8.72 -4.88
CA LYS A 311 -39.35 9.09 -3.89
C LYS A 311 -39.01 10.47 -3.32
N ASN A 312 -39.98 11.36 -3.21
CA ASN A 312 -39.84 12.75 -2.71
C ASN A 312 -38.97 13.68 -3.58
N THR A 313 -38.82 13.38 -4.87
CA THR A 313 -38.08 14.23 -5.82
C THR A 313 -38.99 15.14 -6.67
N ALA A 314 -40.30 15.14 -6.41
CA ALA A 314 -41.24 15.96 -7.16
C ALA A 314 -40.92 17.47 -7.03
N GLY A 315 -40.78 18.14 -8.18
CA GLY A 315 -40.43 19.57 -8.26
C GLY A 315 -38.94 19.87 -8.22
N TRP A 316 -38.07 18.85 -8.17
CA TRP A 316 -36.64 19.03 -8.39
C TRP A 316 -36.32 19.00 -9.88
N GLU A 317 -35.69 20.06 -10.36
CA GLU A 317 -35.18 20.17 -11.73
C GLU A 317 -33.76 20.70 -11.69
N LEU A 318 -32.93 20.23 -12.60
CA LEU A 318 -31.61 20.80 -12.85
C LEU A 318 -31.60 21.26 -14.31
N LYS A 319 -31.46 22.56 -14.50
CA LYS A 319 -31.42 23.20 -15.81
C LYS A 319 -30.02 23.74 -16.03
N THR A 320 -29.56 23.75 -17.26
CA THR A 320 -28.28 24.33 -17.60
C THR A 320 -28.46 25.18 -18.86
N GLY A 321 -27.75 26.29 -18.94
CA GLY A 321 -27.90 27.27 -20.00
C GLY A 321 -26.77 28.32 -19.98
N PRO A 322 -26.91 29.42 -20.74
CA PRO A 322 -25.85 30.43 -20.91
C PRO A 322 -25.54 31.15 -19.60
N GLU A 323 -26.56 31.32 -18.77
CA GLU A 323 -26.49 31.96 -17.45
C GLU A 323 -25.82 31.08 -16.38
N GLY A 324 -25.66 29.77 -16.64
CA GLY A 324 -25.13 28.85 -15.65
C GLY A 324 -25.86 27.52 -15.50
N ILE A 325 -25.57 26.88 -14.37
CA ILE A 325 -26.30 25.73 -13.86
C ILE A 325 -27.36 26.25 -12.88
N THR A 326 -28.62 25.92 -13.14
CA THR A 326 -29.76 26.30 -12.31
C THR A 326 -30.31 25.10 -11.56
N VAL A 327 -30.29 25.17 -10.23
CA VAL A 327 -30.89 24.19 -9.34
C VAL A 327 -32.28 24.69 -8.95
N VAL A 328 -33.31 23.92 -9.28
CA VAL A 328 -34.68 24.18 -8.84
C VAL A 328 -35.02 23.24 -7.70
N SER A 329 -35.18 23.81 -6.51
CA SER A 329 -35.56 23.10 -5.29
C SER A 329 -36.99 23.47 -4.86
N PRO A 330 -37.84 22.50 -4.51
CA PRO A 330 -39.19 22.78 -3.96
C PRO A 330 -39.18 23.63 -2.68
N SER A 331 -38.12 23.55 -1.87
CA SER A 331 -38.02 24.24 -0.59
C SER A 331 -37.22 25.55 -0.64
N GLU A 332 -36.23 25.64 -1.52
CA GLU A 332 -35.26 26.75 -1.55
C GLU A 332 -35.47 27.68 -2.75
N GLY A 333 -36.31 27.27 -3.71
CA GLY A 333 -36.58 28.03 -4.91
C GLY A 333 -35.57 27.71 -6.01
N GLU A 334 -35.34 28.70 -6.87
CA GLU A 334 -34.49 28.58 -8.05
C GLU A 334 -33.20 29.36 -7.84
N GLU A 335 -32.06 28.69 -7.95
CA GLU A 335 -30.73 29.28 -7.79
C GLU A 335 -29.89 28.98 -9.02
N THR A 336 -29.32 30.03 -9.62
CA THR A 336 -28.43 29.92 -10.80
C THR A 336 -26.99 30.23 -10.43
N TYR A 337 -26.09 29.42 -10.97
CA TYR A 337 -24.66 29.41 -10.73
C TYR A 337 -23.92 29.57 -12.04
N ALA A 338 -23.30 30.72 -12.25
CA ALA A 338 -22.53 31.02 -13.45
C ALA A 338 -21.26 30.14 -13.55
N PHE A 339 -20.60 30.14 -14.71
CA PHE A 339 -19.41 29.32 -14.95
C PHE A 339 -18.27 29.58 -13.94
N ASP A 340 -18.01 30.85 -13.63
CA ASP A 340 -17.00 31.30 -12.65
C ASP A 340 -17.39 31.01 -11.19
N GLU A 341 -18.68 30.78 -10.94
CA GLU A 341 -19.22 30.32 -9.67
C GLU A 341 -19.12 28.79 -9.49
N CYS A 342 -18.62 28.06 -10.49
CA CYS A 342 -18.51 26.60 -10.45
C CYS A 342 -17.06 26.14 -10.33
N VAL A 343 -16.74 25.36 -9.28
CA VAL A 343 -15.37 24.86 -9.01
C VAL A 343 -15.28 23.37 -9.32
N GLN A 344 -14.44 22.99 -10.28
CA GLN A 344 -14.26 21.59 -10.67
C GLN A 344 -13.38 20.81 -9.69
N PHE A 345 -13.75 19.55 -9.46
CA PHE A 345 -12.98 18.54 -8.72
C PHE A 345 -12.77 17.30 -9.60
N GLY A 346 -11.53 17.12 -10.07
CA GLY A 346 -11.20 16.06 -11.03
C GLY A 346 -12.06 16.14 -12.29
N THR A 347 -12.30 15.02 -12.95
CA THR A 347 -13.14 14.95 -14.16
C THR A 347 -14.60 14.56 -13.87
N LEU A 348 -14.94 14.36 -12.59
CA LEU A 348 -16.20 13.71 -12.18
C LEU A 348 -17.14 14.57 -11.34
N ALA A 349 -16.67 15.68 -10.76
CA ALA A 349 -17.50 16.50 -9.90
C ALA A 349 -17.26 18.00 -10.06
N ILE A 350 -18.29 18.79 -9.73
CA ILE A 350 -18.24 20.25 -9.69
C ILE A 350 -19.03 20.76 -8.48
N ALA A 351 -18.45 21.70 -7.73
CA ALA A 351 -19.13 22.42 -6.67
C ALA A 351 -19.75 23.70 -7.23
N LEU A 352 -21.01 23.94 -6.91
CA LEU A 352 -21.74 25.16 -7.25
C LEU A 352 -21.62 26.11 -6.06
N CYS A 353 -20.92 27.22 -6.24
CA CYS A 353 -20.56 28.15 -5.19
C CYS A 353 -21.33 29.46 -5.31
N LYS A 354 -21.74 30.05 -4.18
CA LYS A 354 -22.26 31.43 -4.15
C LYS A 354 -21.35 32.29 -3.28
N GLY A 355 -20.81 33.36 -3.86
CA GLY A 355 -19.83 34.21 -3.16
C GLY A 355 -18.60 33.43 -2.68
N GLY A 356 -18.14 32.44 -3.45
CA GLY A 356 -17.00 31.58 -3.12
C GLY A 356 -17.28 30.45 -2.12
N LEU A 357 -18.51 30.31 -1.60
CA LEU A 357 -18.88 29.25 -0.67
C LEU A 357 -19.71 28.16 -1.36
N PRO A 358 -19.34 26.87 -1.21
CA PRO A 358 -20.04 25.77 -1.88
C PRO A 358 -21.45 25.57 -1.29
N GLN A 359 -22.47 25.60 -2.16
CA GLN A 359 -23.88 25.38 -1.81
C GLN A 359 -24.35 23.98 -2.20
N TRP A 360 -23.94 23.54 -3.38
CA TRP A 360 -24.29 22.23 -3.95
C TRP A 360 -23.06 21.59 -4.56
N THR A 361 -23.09 20.26 -4.69
CA THR A 361 -22.09 19.51 -5.43
C THR A 361 -22.77 18.55 -6.36
N LEU A 362 -22.41 18.66 -7.63
CA LEU A 362 -22.88 17.81 -8.71
C LEU A 362 -21.78 16.82 -9.06
N ALA A 363 -22.12 15.53 -9.10
CA ALA A 363 -21.22 14.43 -9.43
C ALA A 363 -21.81 13.58 -10.55
N LEU A 364 -20.95 13.10 -11.46
CA LEU A 364 -21.32 12.18 -12.52
C LEU A 364 -21.35 10.73 -11.97
N GLU A 365 -22.39 9.97 -12.24
CA GLU A 365 -22.46 8.53 -11.92
C GLU A 365 -21.79 7.67 -13.01
N GLU A 366 -21.37 6.45 -12.68
CA GLU A 366 -20.63 5.54 -13.59
C GLU A 366 -21.38 5.20 -14.89
N ASP A 367 -22.70 5.39 -14.93
CA ASP A 367 -23.55 5.10 -16.09
C ASP A 367 -23.58 6.23 -17.14
N CYS A 368 -22.89 7.35 -16.89
CA CYS A 368 -22.80 8.48 -17.82
C CYS A 368 -22.07 8.11 -19.12
N GLN A 369 -22.75 8.25 -20.25
CA GLN A 369 -22.25 8.06 -21.60
C GLN A 369 -22.08 9.42 -22.27
N ILE A 370 -20.83 9.80 -22.55
CA ILE A 370 -20.49 11.05 -23.23
C ILE A 370 -20.43 10.80 -24.74
N SER A 371 -21.09 11.64 -25.53
CA SER A 371 -21.08 11.53 -26.99
C SER A 371 -19.85 12.18 -27.62
N ASP A 372 -19.68 11.96 -28.93
CA ASP A 372 -18.70 12.66 -29.78
C ASP A 372 -18.90 14.19 -29.84
N THR A 373 -20.00 14.71 -29.26
CA THR A 373 -20.31 16.15 -29.20
C THR A 373 -20.16 16.73 -27.80
N ASP A 374 -19.41 16.05 -26.91
CA ASP A 374 -19.03 16.50 -25.57
C ASP A 374 -20.21 16.77 -24.61
N TYR A 375 -21.31 16.04 -24.74
CA TYR A 375 -22.45 16.06 -23.79
C TYR A 375 -22.82 14.65 -23.33
N ILE A 376 -23.41 14.53 -22.13
CA ILE A 376 -23.92 13.26 -21.64
C ILE A 376 -25.24 12.93 -22.37
N GLU A 377 -25.22 11.92 -23.24
CA GLU A 377 -26.39 11.42 -23.98
C GLU A 377 -27.35 10.63 -23.08
N ALA A 378 -26.79 9.84 -22.17
CA ALA A 378 -27.52 9.00 -21.23
C ALA A 378 -26.72 8.80 -19.94
N GLY A 379 -27.40 8.59 -18.83
CA GLY A 379 -26.81 8.34 -17.52
C GLY A 379 -27.39 9.22 -16.44
N THR A 380 -26.78 9.14 -15.26
CA THR A 380 -27.29 9.74 -14.03
C THR A 380 -26.29 10.74 -13.47
N VAL A 381 -26.79 11.86 -12.93
CA VAL A 381 -25.99 12.80 -12.13
C VAL A 381 -26.54 12.91 -10.73
N ALA A 382 -25.65 12.97 -9.74
CA ALA A 382 -26.00 13.08 -8.33
C ALA A 382 -25.76 14.53 -7.86
N LEU A 383 -26.80 15.19 -7.37
CA LEU A 383 -26.72 16.51 -6.73
C LEU A 383 -26.84 16.34 -5.22
N CYS A 384 -25.93 16.93 -4.46
CA CYS A 384 -25.99 16.91 -3.00
C CYS A 384 -25.83 18.31 -2.42
N LYS A 385 -26.70 18.64 -1.45
CA LYS A 385 -26.57 19.86 -0.67
C LYS A 385 -25.32 19.83 0.19
N VAL A 386 -24.58 20.94 0.21
CA VAL A 386 -23.42 21.13 1.07
C VAL A 386 -23.89 21.56 2.45
N THR A 387 -23.92 20.61 3.38
CA THR A 387 -24.32 20.83 4.77
C THR A 387 -23.70 19.79 5.70
N MET A 388 -23.48 20.17 6.96
CA MET A 388 -23.10 19.27 8.05
C MET A 388 -24.27 18.38 8.51
N GLU A 389 -25.51 18.76 8.21
CA GLU A 389 -26.69 17.93 8.50
C GLU A 389 -26.73 16.68 7.61
N LYS A 390 -27.51 15.67 8.03
CA LYS A 390 -27.71 14.47 7.21
C LYS A 390 -28.52 14.85 5.97
N SER A 391 -27.87 14.78 4.82
CA SER A 391 -28.47 14.93 3.49
C SER A 391 -28.26 13.64 2.70
N ALA A 392 -29.11 13.36 1.72
CA ALA A 392 -28.91 12.29 0.74
C ALA A 392 -28.72 12.93 -0.64
N PRO A 393 -27.90 12.34 -1.52
CA PRO A 393 -27.82 12.78 -2.91
C PRO A 393 -29.17 12.61 -3.60
N ILE A 394 -29.50 13.53 -4.49
CA ILE A 394 -30.66 13.48 -5.36
C ILE A 394 -30.13 13.11 -6.74
N HIS A 395 -30.66 12.03 -7.31
CA HIS A 395 -30.22 11.54 -8.61
C HIS A 395 -31.13 12.08 -9.71
N PHE A 396 -30.53 12.56 -10.78
CA PHE A 396 -31.21 13.11 -11.93
C PHE A 396 -30.85 12.31 -13.18
N THR A 397 -31.85 12.03 -13.98
CA THR A 397 -31.69 11.45 -15.31
C THR A 397 -31.90 12.51 -16.37
N ARG A 398 -31.34 12.25 -17.55
CA ARG A 398 -31.46 13.15 -18.69
C ARG A 398 -32.93 13.27 -19.11
N GLY A 399 -33.47 14.49 -19.05
CA GLY A 399 -34.84 14.79 -19.51
C GLY A 399 -34.87 15.33 -20.93
N GLU A 400 -34.09 16.38 -21.19
CA GLU A 400 -34.04 17.08 -22.47
C GLU A 400 -32.59 17.20 -22.95
N LEU A 401 -32.32 16.74 -24.17
CA LEU A 401 -31.03 16.96 -24.82
C LEU A 401 -30.85 18.46 -25.11
N PRO A 402 -29.62 19.01 -25.01
CA PRO A 402 -29.38 20.38 -25.43
C PRO A 402 -29.87 20.58 -26.87
N ASP A 403 -30.61 21.66 -27.11
CA ASP A 403 -31.28 21.90 -28.39
C ASP A 403 -30.26 21.87 -29.56
N ARG A 404 -30.55 21.09 -30.62
CA ARG A 404 -29.59 20.87 -31.72
C ARG A 404 -29.44 22.11 -32.63
N GLU A 405 -30.36 23.06 -32.60
CA GLU A 405 -30.20 24.37 -33.28
C GLU A 405 -29.51 25.44 -32.41
N TRP A 406 -29.54 25.28 -31.09
CA TRP A 406 -28.91 26.17 -30.12
C TRP A 406 -27.39 26.24 -30.29
N GLY A 407 -26.73 25.11 -30.56
CA GLY A 407 -25.30 25.06 -30.86
C GLY A 407 -24.87 25.69 -32.20
N LYS A 408 -25.82 26.09 -33.07
CA LYS A 408 -25.50 26.65 -34.41
C LYS A 408 -26.04 28.06 -34.67
N LYS A 409 -27.13 28.49 -34.02
CA LYS A 409 -27.70 29.84 -34.16
C LYS A 409 -27.40 30.75 -32.98
N LEU A 410 -27.47 30.24 -31.74
CA LEU A 410 -27.10 31.00 -30.54
C LEU A 410 -25.59 31.20 -30.48
N ALA A 411 -24.83 30.17 -30.85
CA ALA A 411 -23.37 30.18 -30.98
C ALA A 411 -22.80 31.10 -32.08
N ALA A 412 -23.62 31.87 -32.80
CA ALA A 412 -23.12 32.88 -33.73
C ALA A 412 -23.37 34.29 -33.18
N GLU A 413 -24.57 34.57 -32.65
CA GLU A 413 -24.88 35.88 -32.05
C GLU A 413 -24.23 36.04 -30.67
N ASP A 414 -24.30 35.04 -29.78
CA ASP A 414 -23.61 35.06 -28.48
C ASP A 414 -22.10 34.94 -28.63
N ALA A 415 -21.61 34.17 -29.61
CA ALA A 415 -20.19 34.09 -29.90
C ALA A 415 -19.63 35.42 -30.40
N GLN A 416 -20.39 36.16 -31.21
CA GLN A 416 -20.01 37.48 -31.66
C GLN A 416 -20.04 38.50 -30.52
N GLU A 417 -21.00 38.43 -29.60
CA GLU A 417 -21.05 39.26 -28.39
C GLU A 417 -19.90 38.93 -27.42
N LEU A 418 -19.62 37.65 -27.17
CA LEU A 418 -18.47 37.19 -26.37
C LEU A 418 -17.14 37.62 -27.00
N GLY A 419 -17.03 37.51 -28.33
CA GLY A 419 -15.86 37.96 -29.08
C GLY A 419 -15.67 39.48 -28.99
N LYS A 420 -16.76 40.26 -29.07
CA LYS A 420 -16.73 41.72 -28.85
C LYS A 420 -16.39 42.06 -27.40
N ALA A 421 -16.89 41.31 -26.42
CA ALA A 421 -16.61 41.50 -25.00
C ALA A 421 -15.13 41.25 -24.69
N LEU A 422 -14.57 40.14 -25.18
CA LEU A 422 -13.14 39.84 -25.11
C LEU A 422 -12.31 40.96 -25.77
N ALA A 423 -12.70 41.39 -26.97
CA ALA A 423 -12.03 42.49 -27.66
C ALA A 423 -12.03 43.78 -26.83
N LYS A 424 -13.17 44.09 -26.20
CA LYS A 424 -13.35 45.27 -25.37
C LYS A 424 -12.48 45.19 -24.13
N GLU A 425 -12.44 44.06 -23.44
CA GLU A 425 -11.61 43.83 -22.27
C GLU A 425 -10.11 43.97 -22.59
N MET A 426 -9.65 43.35 -23.67
CA MET A 426 -8.26 43.48 -24.12
C MET A 426 -7.91 44.95 -24.45
N LYS A 427 -8.81 45.67 -25.12
CA LYS A 427 -8.64 47.11 -25.44
C LYS A 427 -8.62 47.97 -24.18
N GLU A 428 -9.47 47.69 -23.20
CA GLU A 428 -9.51 48.40 -21.93
C GLU A 428 -8.23 48.13 -21.12
N THR A 429 -7.74 46.90 -21.11
CA THR A 429 -6.47 46.51 -20.48
C THR A 429 -5.30 47.30 -21.07
N LEU A 430 -5.13 47.29 -22.40
CA LEU A 430 -4.07 48.03 -23.09
C LEU A 430 -4.23 49.55 -23.01
N LYS A 431 -5.45 50.04 -22.77
CA LYS A 431 -5.69 51.48 -22.57
C LYS A 431 -5.28 51.94 -21.17
N VAL A 432 -5.45 51.10 -20.15
CA VAL A 432 -5.05 51.38 -18.78
C VAL A 432 -3.54 51.22 -18.62
N ASP A 433 -2.98 50.15 -19.17
CA ASP A 433 -1.54 49.87 -19.15
C ASP A 433 -1.06 49.42 -20.54
N PRO A 434 -0.64 50.37 -21.41
CA PRO A 434 -0.15 50.06 -22.76
C PRO A 434 1.11 49.21 -22.79
N THR A 435 1.89 49.22 -21.71
CA THR A 435 3.14 48.46 -21.55
C THR A 435 2.93 47.11 -20.88
N LEU A 436 1.76 46.88 -20.28
CA LEU A 436 1.43 45.69 -19.47
C LEU A 436 2.48 45.43 -18.37
N ALA A 437 3.00 46.49 -17.75
CA ALA A 437 4.05 46.41 -16.73
C ALA A 437 3.58 45.67 -15.47
N GLU A 438 2.31 45.85 -15.07
CA GLU A 438 1.71 45.20 -13.89
C GLU A 438 0.81 44.00 -14.24
N TYR A 439 0.72 43.63 -15.52
CA TYR A 439 -0.13 42.53 -15.98
C TYR A 439 0.59 41.18 -15.82
N GLU A 440 0.00 40.27 -15.05
CA GLU A 440 0.50 38.91 -14.88
C GLU A 440 -0.19 37.95 -15.86
N SER A 441 0.62 37.15 -16.57
CA SER A 441 0.10 36.14 -17.50
C SER A 441 -0.56 34.99 -16.75
N THR A 442 -1.66 34.47 -17.28
CA THR A 442 -2.36 33.31 -16.70
C THR A 442 -2.57 32.22 -17.75
N ALA A 443 -2.71 30.96 -17.35
CA ALA A 443 -2.81 29.83 -18.28
C ALA A 443 -4.08 29.89 -19.16
N TYR A 444 -5.15 30.50 -18.64
CA TYR A 444 -6.47 30.57 -19.27
C TYR A 444 -6.91 32.01 -19.61
N GLY A 445 -6.14 33.02 -19.21
CA GLY A 445 -6.37 34.43 -19.53
C GLY A 445 -5.29 34.98 -20.47
N GLY A 446 -5.06 36.29 -20.41
CA GLY A 446 -4.08 36.96 -21.28
C GLY A 446 -2.64 36.53 -21.01
N ILE A 447 -1.87 36.40 -22.09
CA ILE A 447 -0.45 36.09 -22.09
C ILE A 447 0.29 37.32 -22.64
N LYS A 448 1.18 37.87 -21.82
CA LYS A 448 2.00 39.01 -22.19
C LYS A 448 3.31 38.54 -22.84
N ILE A 449 3.60 39.03 -24.04
CA ILE A 449 4.88 38.82 -24.72
C ILE A 449 5.56 40.17 -24.98
N GLU A 450 6.64 40.45 -24.25
CA GLU A 450 7.49 41.62 -24.45
C GLU A 450 8.47 41.37 -25.60
N THR A 451 8.33 42.11 -26.70
CA THR A 451 9.20 41.94 -27.88
C THR A 451 9.08 43.11 -28.85
N GLU A 452 10.18 43.43 -29.52
CA GLU A 452 10.23 44.37 -30.66
C GLU A 452 10.01 43.66 -32.01
N GLU A 453 9.91 42.32 -31.99
CA GLU A 453 9.62 41.52 -33.19
C GLU A 453 8.24 41.85 -33.77
N THR A 454 8.13 41.79 -35.10
CA THR A 454 6.88 42.07 -35.81
C THR A 454 6.28 40.85 -36.50
N ASP A 455 6.98 39.71 -36.51
CA ASP A 455 6.46 38.45 -37.06
C ASP A 455 5.41 37.87 -36.10
N ILE A 456 4.13 37.97 -36.48
CA ILE A 456 3.01 37.52 -35.66
C ILE A 456 3.08 36.02 -35.33
N PHE A 457 3.57 35.19 -36.25
CA PHE A 457 3.70 33.75 -36.01
C PHE A 457 4.81 33.45 -34.99
N TRP A 458 5.87 34.26 -34.99
CA TRP A 458 6.91 34.16 -33.98
C TRP A 458 6.40 34.59 -32.60
N ILE A 459 5.66 35.69 -32.53
CA ILE A 459 5.03 36.18 -31.29
C ILE A 459 4.07 35.13 -30.71
N VAL A 460 3.22 34.52 -31.56
CA VAL A 460 2.28 33.47 -31.15
C VAL A 460 3.01 32.21 -30.68
N ARG A 461 4.13 31.83 -31.32
CA ARG A 461 5.00 30.76 -30.82
C ARG A 461 5.54 31.06 -29.43
N CYS A 462 5.99 32.29 -29.17
CA CYS A 462 6.44 32.70 -27.84
C CYS A 462 5.30 32.63 -26.80
N ALA A 463 4.08 33.03 -27.17
CA ALA A 463 2.92 32.93 -26.29
C ALA A 463 2.51 31.49 -25.98
N MET A 464 2.59 30.58 -26.96
CA MET A 464 2.35 29.15 -26.74
C MET A 464 3.36 28.57 -25.73
N GLU A 465 4.64 28.92 -25.85
CA GLU A 465 5.67 28.48 -24.89
C GLU A 465 5.39 29.02 -23.48
N GLU A 466 5.06 30.31 -23.35
CA GLU A 466 4.77 30.93 -22.06
C GLU A 466 3.51 30.34 -21.41
N ARG A 467 2.45 30.12 -22.20
CA ARG A 467 1.23 29.46 -21.74
C ARG A 467 1.51 28.07 -21.18
N LEU A 468 2.30 27.27 -21.91
CA LEU A 468 2.62 25.91 -21.50
C LEU A 468 3.54 25.89 -20.27
N LYS A 469 4.41 26.89 -20.06
CA LYS A 469 5.15 27.06 -18.79
C LYS A 469 4.22 27.30 -17.60
N ILE A 470 3.19 28.11 -17.77
CA ILE A 470 2.20 28.35 -16.70
C ILE A 470 1.40 27.06 -16.44
N PHE A 471 1.08 26.30 -17.49
CA PHE A 471 0.35 25.04 -17.37
C PHE A 471 1.20 23.90 -16.76
N SER A 472 2.50 23.83 -17.07
CA SER A 472 3.43 22.78 -16.59
C SER A 472 3.75 22.88 -15.09
N ALA A 473 3.40 24.00 -14.44
CA ALA A 473 3.43 24.13 -12.97
C ALA A 473 2.61 23.06 -12.24
N ASN A 474 1.73 22.34 -12.95
CA ASN A 474 0.97 21.18 -12.44
C ASN A 474 1.75 19.84 -12.49
N GLY A 475 3.05 19.83 -12.82
CA GLY A 475 3.97 18.72 -12.52
C GLY A 475 4.25 17.71 -13.64
N GLY A 476 4.14 18.11 -14.91
CA GLY A 476 4.49 17.27 -16.07
C GLY A 476 5.36 18.02 -17.08
N ASP A 477 6.31 17.31 -17.71
CA ASP A 477 7.10 17.86 -18.82
C ASP A 477 6.23 17.93 -20.08
N VAL A 478 6.34 19.02 -20.84
CA VAL A 478 5.60 19.22 -22.09
C VAL A 478 6.58 19.41 -23.24
N ASP A 479 6.52 18.53 -24.22
CA ASP A 479 7.24 18.66 -25.49
C ASP A 479 6.22 19.08 -26.56
N CYS A 480 6.42 20.25 -27.18
CA CYS A 480 5.45 20.84 -28.10
C CYS A 480 6.09 21.14 -29.46
N GLN A 481 5.44 20.67 -30.52
CA GLN A 481 5.72 21.05 -31.90
C GLN A 481 4.53 21.84 -32.44
N ILE A 482 4.73 23.09 -32.84
CA ILE A 482 3.71 23.79 -33.64
C ILE A 482 3.76 23.22 -35.06
N LEU A 483 2.64 22.70 -35.53
CA LEU A 483 2.49 22.08 -36.84
C LEU A 483 2.13 23.12 -37.91
N TYR A 484 1.20 24.02 -37.57
CA TYR A 484 0.65 24.95 -38.53
C TYR A 484 0.08 26.19 -37.83
N MET A 485 0.19 27.35 -38.47
CA MET A 485 -0.44 28.59 -38.02
C MET A 485 -1.10 29.33 -39.18
N GLU A 486 -2.24 29.97 -38.92
CA GLU A 486 -2.97 30.78 -39.90
C GLU A 486 -3.50 32.06 -39.27
N LEU A 487 -3.29 33.18 -39.97
CA LEU A 487 -3.91 34.47 -39.65
C LEU A 487 -5.35 34.45 -40.19
N ILE A 488 -6.33 34.41 -39.28
CA ILE A 488 -7.76 34.27 -39.61
C ILE A 488 -8.41 35.61 -39.91
N ALA A 489 -8.09 36.66 -39.14
CA ALA A 489 -8.73 37.97 -39.20
C ALA A 489 -7.84 39.07 -38.63
N GLY A 490 -8.10 40.32 -39.02
CA GLY A 490 -7.49 41.51 -38.43
C GLY A 490 -6.21 42.01 -39.12
N ASP A 491 -5.49 42.88 -38.40
CA ASP A 491 -4.33 43.62 -38.90
C ASP A 491 -3.11 43.52 -37.96
N SER A 492 -2.10 44.38 -38.15
CA SER A 492 -0.88 44.34 -37.33
C SER A 492 -1.05 44.77 -35.87
N TYR A 493 -2.23 45.27 -35.48
CA TYR A 493 -2.54 45.79 -34.14
C TYR A 493 -3.60 44.97 -33.40
N ASP A 494 -4.60 44.43 -34.09
CA ASP A 494 -5.64 43.56 -33.53
C ASP A 494 -5.93 42.45 -34.54
N CYS A 495 -5.51 41.22 -34.24
CA CYS A 495 -5.65 40.08 -35.14
C CYS A 495 -5.95 38.76 -34.44
N VAL A 496 -6.35 37.77 -35.24
CA VAL A 496 -6.66 36.41 -34.79
C VAL A 496 -5.75 35.44 -35.49
N VAL A 497 -5.06 34.61 -34.70
CA VAL A 497 -4.19 33.55 -35.22
C VAL A 497 -4.65 32.21 -34.66
N GLN A 498 -4.89 31.25 -35.54
CA GLN A 498 -5.11 29.86 -35.16
C GLN A 498 -3.82 29.07 -35.27
N VAL A 499 -3.62 28.18 -34.31
CA VAL A 499 -2.42 27.37 -34.14
C VAL A 499 -2.82 25.92 -33.97
N LYS A 500 -2.20 25.04 -34.75
CA LYS A 500 -2.25 23.60 -34.55
C LYS A 500 -0.92 23.15 -33.96
N SER A 501 -0.96 22.47 -32.82
CA SER A 501 0.21 21.95 -32.12
C SER A 501 0.07 20.45 -31.88
N ARG A 502 1.21 19.78 -31.79
CA ARG A 502 1.34 18.43 -31.26
C ARG A 502 2.05 18.53 -29.94
N GLU A 503 1.37 18.12 -28.88
CA GLU A 503 1.84 18.24 -27.50
C GLU A 503 1.99 16.84 -26.89
N MET A 504 3.19 16.55 -26.40
CA MET A 504 3.51 15.33 -25.67
C MET A 504 3.70 15.67 -24.20
N TYR A 505 2.80 15.16 -23.37
CA TYR A 505 2.84 15.31 -21.92
C TYR A 505 3.55 14.09 -21.32
N THR A 506 4.63 14.33 -20.59
CA THR A 506 5.31 13.29 -19.81
C THR A 506 5.04 13.53 -18.33
N GLY A 507 4.18 12.68 -17.75
CA GLY A 507 3.87 12.74 -16.33
C GLY A 507 5.07 12.32 -15.48
N SER A 508 5.07 12.67 -14.19
CA SER A 508 6.13 12.33 -13.23
C SER A 508 6.45 10.83 -13.08
N ALA A 509 5.57 9.94 -13.56
CA ALA A 509 5.76 8.49 -13.61
C ALA A 509 6.41 7.98 -14.92
N GLY A 510 6.72 8.87 -15.88
CA GLY A 510 7.24 8.53 -17.21
C GLY A 510 6.17 8.10 -18.22
N GLU A 511 4.89 8.21 -17.86
CA GLU A 511 3.77 8.00 -18.77
C GLU A 511 3.73 9.13 -19.80
N LYS A 512 3.59 8.77 -21.08
CA LYS A 512 3.52 9.72 -22.19
C LYS A 512 2.13 9.70 -22.79
N SER A 513 1.48 10.85 -22.85
CA SER A 513 0.28 11.07 -23.66
C SER A 513 0.60 12.08 -24.76
N GLN A 514 0.05 11.85 -25.95
CA GLN A 514 0.19 12.76 -27.09
C GLN A 514 -1.20 13.25 -27.46
N ALA A 515 -1.34 14.57 -27.67
CA ALA A 515 -2.54 15.19 -28.19
C ALA A 515 -2.17 16.16 -29.31
N ASP A 516 -2.94 16.13 -30.40
CA ASP A 516 -2.91 17.20 -31.40
C ASP A 516 -3.99 18.21 -30.99
N MET A 517 -3.59 19.46 -30.80
CA MET A 517 -4.41 20.54 -30.23
C MET A 517 -4.62 21.64 -31.25
N GLU A 518 -5.79 22.28 -31.22
CA GLU A 518 -6.08 23.49 -31.99
C GLU A 518 -6.39 24.63 -31.01
N THR A 519 -5.60 25.68 -31.05
CA THR A 519 -5.75 26.86 -30.18
C THR A 519 -5.88 28.10 -31.04
N THR A 520 -6.88 28.93 -30.74
CA THR A 520 -7.07 30.23 -31.40
C THR A 520 -6.71 31.34 -30.44
N PHE A 521 -5.86 32.27 -30.86
CA PHE A 521 -5.50 33.46 -30.09
C PHE A 521 -6.08 34.70 -30.74
N ARG A 522 -6.64 35.59 -29.93
CA ARG A 522 -6.76 37.01 -30.29
C ARG A 522 -5.52 37.73 -29.77
N VAL A 523 -4.89 38.51 -30.63
CA VAL A 523 -3.62 39.19 -30.38
C VAL A 523 -3.80 40.68 -30.55
N MET A 524 -3.44 41.45 -29.52
CA MET A 524 -3.44 42.90 -29.58
C MET A 524 -2.07 43.49 -29.24
N LYS A 525 -1.66 44.50 -29.99
CA LYS A 525 -0.38 45.18 -29.83
C LYS A 525 -0.47 46.33 -28.84
N GLY A 526 0.41 46.33 -27.84
CA GLY A 526 0.69 47.44 -26.94
C GLY A 526 2.00 48.18 -27.29
N GLU A 527 2.54 48.95 -26.35
CA GLU A 527 3.81 49.66 -26.47
C GLU A 527 4.98 48.73 -26.12
N GLY A 528 5.64 48.15 -27.14
CA GLY A 528 6.76 47.20 -26.96
C GLY A 528 6.34 45.81 -26.47
N VAL A 529 5.03 45.52 -26.50
CA VAL A 529 4.45 44.31 -25.93
C VAL A 529 3.25 43.84 -26.75
N TYR A 530 2.93 42.55 -26.67
CA TYR A 530 1.72 41.95 -27.21
C TYR A 530 0.92 41.27 -26.11
N LEU A 531 -0.40 41.45 -26.12
CA LEU A 531 -1.36 40.72 -25.31
C LEU A 531 -2.02 39.64 -26.18
N LEU A 532 -1.86 38.38 -25.82
CA LEU A 532 -2.44 37.25 -26.52
C LEU A 532 -3.43 36.54 -25.59
N CYS A 533 -4.71 36.51 -25.96
CA CYS A 533 -5.73 35.80 -25.20
C CYS A 533 -6.14 34.54 -25.97
N PRO A 534 -6.02 33.34 -25.37
CA PRO A 534 -6.60 32.13 -25.94
C PRO A 534 -8.13 32.29 -25.94
N VAL A 535 -8.75 31.98 -27.07
CA VAL A 535 -10.19 32.14 -27.26
C VAL A 535 -10.91 30.88 -26.80
N GLY A 536 -11.83 31.05 -25.85
CA GLY A 536 -12.63 29.96 -25.28
C GLY A 536 -13.61 29.35 -26.28
N TYR A 537 -14.07 28.14 -25.98
CA TYR A 537 -15.06 27.43 -26.80
C TYR A 537 -16.34 28.27 -26.97
N GLY A 538 -16.87 28.32 -28.20
CA GLY A 538 -18.09 29.08 -28.51
C GLY A 538 -17.92 30.59 -28.59
N THR A 539 -16.70 31.12 -28.65
CA THR A 539 -16.42 32.57 -28.84
C THR A 539 -15.93 32.86 -30.26
N ASP A 540 -16.49 33.88 -30.92
CA ASP A 540 -16.02 34.34 -32.24
C ASP A 540 -14.78 35.21 -32.07
N ALA A 541 -13.60 34.59 -32.23
CA ALA A 541 -12.32 35.27 -32.15
C ALA A 541 -12.23 36.49 -33.09
N ALA A 542 -12.85 36.40 -34.26
CA ALA A 542 -12.80 37.41 -35.32
C ALA A 542 -13.85 38.51 -35.16
N ALA A 543 -14.63 38.50 -34.07
CA ALA A 543 -15.67 39.48 -33.84
C ALA A 543 -15.12 40.92 -33.91
N GLY A 544 -15.68 41.71 -34.82
CA GLY A 544 -15.32 43.11 -35.06
C GLY A 544 -14.03 43.31 -35.87
N LEU A 545 -13.51 42.26 -36.51
CA LEU A 545 -12.35 42.32 -37.40
C LEU A 545 -12.73 41.94 -38.83
N ASP A 546 -12.09 42.60 -39.79
CA ASP A 546 -12.17 42.22 -41.19
C ASP A 546 -11.26 41.03 -41.48
N ALA A 547 -11.54 40.30 -42.57
CA ALA A 547 -10.63 39.30 -43.09
C ALA A 547 -9.25 39.92 -43.39
N PRO A 548 -8.14 39.18 -43.24
CA PRO A 548 -6.81 39.74 -43.42
C PRO A 548 -6.62 40.18 -44.86
N ALA A 549 -5.92 41.31 -45.05
CA ALA A 549 -5.69 41.89 -46.38
C ALA A 549 -4.99 40.92 -47.35
N MET A 550 -4.18 40.00 -46.82
CA MET A 550 -3.66 38.84 -47.52
C MET A 550 -3.70 37.62 -46.60
N ARG A 551 -4.05 36.47 -47.16
CA ARG A 551 -3.97 35.19 -46.45
C ARG A 551 -2.52 34.92 -46.07
N GLN A 552 -2.28 34.70 -44.79
CA GLN A 552 -0.98 34.35 -44.24
C GLN A 552 -1.14 33.04 -43.48
N GLU A 553 -0.42 32.01 -43.92
CA GLU A 553 -0.36 30.70 -43.30
C GLU A 553 1.10 30.25 -43.25
N ARG A 554 1.44 29.42 -42.26
CA ARG A 554 2.78 28.88 -42.09
C ARG A 554 2.69 27.42 -41.65
N ASP A 555 3.18 26.55 -42.50
CA ASP A 555 3.47 25.15 -42.14
C ASP A 555 4.82 25.11 -41.43
N THR A 556 4.82 24.57 -40.21
CA THR A 556 5.99 24.53 -39.33
C THR A 556 6.31 23.12 -38.84
N GLU A 557 5.69 22.08 -39.41
CA GLU A 557 5.83 20.69 -38.93
C GLU A 557 7.30 20.22 -38.92
N GLU A 558 8.11 20.68 -39.89
CA GLU A 558 9.54 20.35 -40.00
C GLU A 558 10.48 21.49 -39.51
N GLU A 559 9.95 22.62 -39.04
CA GLU A 559 10.76 23.76 -38.60
C GLU A 559 11.14 23.64 -37.10
N GLU A 560 12.40 23.29 -36.81
CA GLU A 560 12.91 23.07 -35.43
C GLU A 560 12.73 24.27 -34.49
N LYS A 561 12.76 25.51 -35.00
CA LYS A 561 12.55 26.71 -34.17
C LYS A 561 11.10 26.86 -33.63
N TYR A 562 10.16 26.08 -34.15
CA TYR A 562 8.78 25.98 -33.68
C TYR A 562 8.54 24.76 -32.79
N HIS A 563 9.59 23.99 -32.52
CA HIS A 563 9.67 23.02 -31.44
C HIS A 563 10.13 23.71 -30.15
N PHE A 564 9.58 23.31 -29.01
CA PHE A 564 10.12 23.68 -27.70
C PHE A 564 9.74 22.67 -26.62
N PHE A 565 10.59 22.60 -25.60
CA PHE A 565 10.40 21.76 -24.43
C PHE A 565 10.22 22.62 -23.19
N VAL A 566 9.13 22.37 -22.47
CA VAL A 566 8.80 23.02 -21.21
C VAL A 566 8.96 22.00 -20.09
N PRO A 567 9.98 22.13 -19.22
CA PRO A 567 10.13 21.23 -18.08
C PRO A 567 9.03 21.47 -17.04
N ALA A 568 8.70 20.43 -16.27
CA ALA A 568 7.92 20.57 -15.05
C ALA A 568 8.66 21.51 -14.07
N GLN A 569 7.93 22.48 -13.50
CA GLN A 569 8.49 23.46 -12.54
C GLN A 569 8.40 22.98 -11.09
#